data_AF-A0A942CP53-F1
#
_entry.id   AF-A0A942CP53-F1
#
_cell.length_a   1.000
_cell.length_b   1.000
_cell.length_c   1.000
_cell.angle_alpha   90.00
_cell.angle_beta   90.00
_cell.angle_gamma   90.00
#
_symmetry.space_group_name_H-M   'P 1'
#
loop_
_entity.id
_entity.type
_entity.pdbx_description
1 polymer ?
#
loop_
_entity_poly.entity_id
_entity_poly.type
_entity_poly.pdbx_seq_one_letter_code
_entity_poly.pdbx_strand_id
1 'polypeptide(L)'
;MQTLFALAVQFLDPVPMFHGRGDGGVPEWPPSPFRLFQALVAAAARRDPSLADEERRALEWLELQPPPRIVVPAAVTGTPVRIAVPNNDLDTLAKSWARGQEARKQPSELRTLKTIRPTYLRSGDTIFFEWSGDDSTDSEHRETLAGIAARVASLGWGVDLVSARVQRGSAARNERQEEWLPLGDNGRRLRVPTAGSVNELVQRHRQFTTRVGDDGFSPPGAPSQFRAVAYRRAGAPVAQPCAAFALLAPDSGRTVSFDAARRNLTTAGMVRHAVARAARASGWIESRVNETILGHAEAAGEKHRPVAGVRFAYLPIPTLARHSSGDRSVGRIRRVLVTSFSESAAEELQWVQRALPGAGLQSEAGRLEALLSPIAEVDTGVAPYRQSAAVWTSVTPVILPGFDDPAHYRRRIAAGVSAEEQRRLFSKLGSRIELLLRKAIAQAGIPSTLAEQAEIEWRRSGFLAGVESVSAYGVPDHLRAFSRVHVRITWKTADGSPMRIPGPICIGAGRFYGLGLLVGDE
;
A
#
# COMPACT_ATOMS: atom_id res chain seq x y z
N MET A 1 -5.57 -23.42 -7.61
CA MET A 1 -6.95 -23.91 -7.35
C MET A 1 -7.85 -23.43 -8.47
N GLN A 2 -8.67 -24.31 -9.02
CA GLN A 2 -9.66 -23.95 -10.05
C GLN A 2 -10.83 -23.20 -9.39
N THR A 3 -11.37 -22.20 -10.07
CA THR A 3 -12.57 -21.49 -9.63
C THR A 3 -13.76 -22.43 -9.78
N LEU A 4 -14.52 -22.64 -8.70
CA LEU A 4 -15.70 -23.49 -8.68
C LEU A 4 -16.92 -22.75 -9.25
N PHE A 5 -17.20 -21.57 -8.70
CA PHE A 5 -18.29 -20.71 -9.15
C PHE A 5 -17.94 -19.24 -8.95
N ALA A 6 -18.69 -18.37 -9.61
CA ALA A 6 -18.62 -16.93 -9.41
C ALA A 6 -20.00 -16.30 -9.30
N LEU A 7 -20.11 -15.25 -8.49
CA LEU A 7 -21.22 -14.30 -8.53
C LEU A 7 -20.81 -13.13 -9.42
N ALA A 8 -21.47 -13.03 -10.58
CA ALA A 8 -21.31 -11.92 -11.51
C ALA A 8 -22.35 -10.84 -11.20
N VAL A 9 -21.90 -9.60 -11.01
CA VAL A 9 -22.72 -8.43 -10.74
C VAL A 9 -22.50 -7.40 -11.83
N GLN A 10 -23.49 -7.23 -12.70
CA GLN A 10 -23.47 -6.31 -13.82
C GLN A 10 -24.18 -5.01 -13.43
N PHE A 11 -23.49 -3.88 -13.56
CA PHE A 11 -24.06 -2.55 -13.40
C PHE A 11 -24.89 -2.20 -14.64
N LEU A 12 -26.08 -1.64 -14.41
CA LEU A 12 -27.06 -1.41 -15.49
C LEU A 12 -27.04 0.03 -16.03
N ASP A 13 -26.31 0.94 -15.38
CA ASP A 13 -26.15 2.32 -15.85
C ASP A 13 -25.29 2.35 -17.13
N PRO A 14 -25.68 3.08 -18.19
CA PRO A 14 -24.85 3.28 -19.37
C PRO A 14 -23.44 3.79 -19.06
N VAL A 15 -23.29 4.54 -17.96
CA VAL A 15 -21.99 4.90 -17.38
C VAL A 15 -21.88 4.21 -16.02
N PRO A 16 -21.34 2.98 -15.96
CA PRO A 16 -21.35 2.20 -14.74
C PRO A 16 -20.55 2.88 -13.62
N MET A 17 -21.22 3.15 -12.51
CA MET A 17 -20.69 3.83 -11.34
C MET A 17 -21.00 3.04 -10.07
N PHE A 18 -20.09 3.11 -9.11
CA PHE A 18 -20.26 2.57 -7.77
C PHE A 18 -20.07 3.66 -6.71
N HIS A 19 -21.02 3.78 -5.78
CA HIS A 19 -21.03 4.81 -4.73
C HIS A 19 -20.77 4.25 -3.32
N GLY A 20 -20.33 2.99 -3.20
CA GLY A 20 -20.05 2.36 -1.92
C GLY A 20 -19.03 3.09 -1.06
N ARG A 21 -19.23 3.05 0.26
CA ARG A 21 -18.36 3.67 1.26
C ARG A 21 -18.04 2.72 2.41
N GLY A 22 -16.80 2.78 2.86
CA GLY A 22 -16.34 2.16 4.10
C GLY A 22 -16.48 3.11 5.28
N ASP A 23 -15.76 2.79 6.35
CA ASP A 23 -15.75 3.58 7.59
C ASP A 23 -15.14 4.96 7.35
N GLY A 24 -15.59 5.96 8.11
CA GLY A 24 -15.17 7.36 7.93
C GLY A 24 -15.59 7.99 6.59
N GLY A 25 -16.45 7.31 5.81
CA GLY A 25 -16.92 7.82 4.51
C GLY A 25 -15.93 7.65 3.36
N VAL A 26 -14.85 6.89 3.56
CA VAL A 26 -13.86 6.60 2.51
C VAL A 26 -14.54 5.78 1.39
N PRO A 27 -14.37 6.15 0.10
CA PRO A 27 -14.92 5.37 -1.01
C PRO A 27 -14.44 3.93 -0.93
N GLU A 28 -15.33 2.94 -0.94
CA GLU A 28 -14.97 1.53 -0.95
C GLU A 28 -14.70 1.10 -2.40
N TRP A 29 -13.55 0.49 -2.70
CA TRP A 29 -13.30 -0.08 -4.03
C TRP A 29 -12.18 -1.14 -3.95
N PRO A 30 -12.39 -2.36 -4.47
CA PRO A 30 -13.63 -2.87 -5.05
C PRO A 30 -14.74 -2.99 -3.98
N PRO A 31 -16.01 -3.22 -4.37
CA PRO A 31 -17.07 -3.54 -3.42
C PRO A 31 -16.66 -4.76 -2.58
N SER A 32 -16.84 -4.70 -1.26
CA SER A 32 -16.41 -5.79 -0.39
C SER A 32 -17.31 -7.02 -0.50
N PRO A 33 -16.80 -8.24 -0.25
CA PRO A 33 -17.63 -9.45 -0.24
C PRO A 33 -18.81 -9.36 0.74
N PHE A 34 -18.64 -8.66 1.88
CA PHE A 34 -19.73 -8.42 2.82
C PHE A 34 -20.82 -7.50 2.24
N ARG A 35 -20.47 -6.53 1.39
CA ARG A 35 -21.49 -5.70 0.71
C ARG A 35 -22.32 -6.53 -0.28
N LEU A 36 -21.68 -7.42 -1.03
CA LEU A 36 -22.40 -8.38 -1.88
C LEU A 36 -23.31 -9.27 -1.02
N PHE A 37 -22.79 -9.78 0.09
CA PHE A 37 -23.55 -10.61 1.02
C PHE A 37 -24.80 -9.89 1.56
N GLN A 38 -24.66 -8.63 1.99
CA GLN A 38 -25.79 -7.79 2.40
C GLN A 38 -26.83 -7.62 1.28
N ALA A 39 -26.40 -7.46 0.03
CA ALA A 39 -27.30 -7.34 -1.11
C ALA A 39 -28.09 -8.64 -1.37
N LEU A 40 -27.44 -9.81 -1.22
CA LEU A 40 -28.08 -11.13 -1.31
C LEU A 40 -29.11 -11.31 -0.19
N VAL A 41 -28.73 -11.04 1.07
CA VAL A 41 -29.66 -11.12 2.22
C VAL A 41 -30.86 -10.20 2.01
N ALA A 42 -30.64 -8.96 1.54
CA ALA A 42 -31.73 -8.03 1.24
C ALA A 42 -32.61 -8.49 0.06
N ALA A 43 -32.08 -9.23 -0.90
CA ALA A 43 -32.85 -9.80 -2.01
C ALA A 43 -33.72 -10.99 -1.57
N ALA A 44 -33.20 -11.84 -0.68
CA ALA A 44 -33.96 -12.92 -0.06
C ALA A 44 -35.06 -12.38 0.87
N ALA A 45 -34.68 -11.48 1.78
CA ALA A 45 -35.58 -10.91 2.79
C ALA A 45 -36.74 -10.07 2.24
N ARG A 46 -36.65 -9.64 0.97
CA ARG A 46 -37.75 -8.93 0.28
C ARG A 46 -39.01 -9.78 0.11
N ARG A 47 -38.88 -11.11 0.04
CA ARG A 47 -40.03 -12.03 -0.02
C ARG A 47 -40.52 -12.39 1.38
N ASP A 48 -39.57 -12.70 2.26
CA ASP A 48 -39.84 -13.08 3.64
C ASP A 48 -38.76 -12.48 4.57
N PRO A 49 -39.12 -11.53 5.46
CA PRO A 49 -38.17 -10.92 6.39
C PRO A 49 -37.48 -11.92 7.35
N SER A 50 -38.04 -13.12 7.53
CA SER A 50 -37.46 -14.20 8.33
C SER A 50 -36.50 -15.11 7.55
N LEU A 51 -36.48 -14.97 6.21
CA LEU A 51 -35.82 -15.82 5.22
C LEU A 51 -36.42 -17.22 5.16
N ALA A 52 -36.76 -17.70 3.96
CA ALA A 52 -37.15 -19.10 3.76
C ALA A 52 -35.99 -20.03 4.16
N ASP A 53 -36.29 -21.21 4.71
CA ASP A 53 -35.29 -22.12 5.28
C ASP A 53 -34.16 -22.48 4.29
N GLU A 54 -34.50 -22.76 3.04
CA GLU A 54 -33.52 -23.06 1.98
C GLU A 54 -32.62 -21.85 1.68
N GLU A 55 -33.20 -20.65 1.58
CA GLU A 55 -32.45 -19.40 1.33
C GLU A 55 -31.53 -19.08 2.51
N ARG A 56 -32.01 -19.27 3.73
CA ARG A 56 -31.21 -19.13 4.96
C ARG A 56 -30.03 -20.09 4.95
N ARG A 57 -30.24 -21.39 4.71
CA ARG A 57 -29.16 -22.39 4.66
C ARG A 57 -28.14 -22.07 3.57
N ALA A 58 -28.58 -21.62 2.40
CA ALA A 58 -27.68 -21.24 1.31
C ALA A 58 -26.84 -20.00 1.64
N LEU A 59 -27.41 -19.02 2.35
CA LEU A 59 -26.68 -17.85 2.84
C LEU A 59 -25.70 -18.22 3.98
N GLU A 60 -26.12 -19.06 4.93
CA GLU A 60 -25.25 -19.60 5.99
C GLU A 60 -24.07 -20.39 5.41
N TRP A 61 -24.32 -21.20 4.38
CA TRP A 61 -23.26 -21.88 3.63
C TRP A 61 -22.27 -20.89 2.98
N LEU A 62 -22.77 -19.80 2.40
CA LEU A 62 -21.93 -18.78 1.75
C LEU A 62 -21.02 -18.03 2.75
N GLU A 63 -21.45 -17.85 3.99
CA GLU A 63 -20.64 -17.23 5.06
C GLU A 63 -19.40 -18.05 5.44
N LEU A 64 -19.48 -19.37 5.26
CA LEU A 64 -18.41 -20.30 5.59
C LEU A 64 -17.36 -20.41 4.48
N GLN A 65 -17.64 -19.85 3.30
CA GLN A 65 -16.73 -19.93 2.17
C GLN A 65 -15.46 -19.07 2.40
N PRO A 66 -14.31 -19.48 1.82
CA PRO A 66 -13.10 -18.65 1.88
C PRO A 66 -13.34 -17.28 1.22
N PRO A 67 -12.54 -16.25 1.57
CA PRO A 67 -12.67 -14.94 0.92
C PRO A 67 -12.54 -15.10 -0.61
N PRO A 68 -13.49 -14.58 -1.41
CA PRO A 68 -13.44 -14.75 -2.85
C PRO A 68 -12.29 -13.94 -3.44
N ARG A 69 -11.78 -14.38 -4.59
CA ARG A 69 -11.06 -13.49 -5.51
C ARG A 69 -12.08 -12.51 -6.10
N ILE A 70 -11.69 -11.25 -6.28
CA ILE A 70 -12.56 -10.25 -6.89
C ILE A 70 -11.95 -9.82 -8.22
N VAL A 71 -12.69 -9.97 -9.32
CA VAL A 71 -12.28 -9.48 -10.64
C VAL A 71 -13.16 -8.30 -10.99
N VAL A 72 -12.55 -7.14 -11.21
CA VAL A 72 -13.27 -5.90 -11.52
C VAL A 72 -12.78 -5.31 -12.84
N PRO A 73 -13.60 -4.54 -13.56
CA PRO A 73 -13.09 -3.68 -14.61
C PRO A 73 -12.09 -2.67 -14.04
N ALA A 74 -11.17 -2.18 -14.86
CA ALA A 74 -10.37 -1.01 -14.54
C ALA A 74 -11.30 0.13 -14.12
N ALA A 75 -10.99 0.76 -12.99
CA ALA A 75 -11.88 1.74 -12.39
C ALA A 75 -11.14 2.96 -11.87
N VAL A 76 -11.80 4.11 -11.98
CA VAL A 76 -11.23 5.42 -11.63
C VAL A 76 -12.14 6.11 -10.64
N THR A 77 -11.58 6.55 -9.51
CA THR A 77 -12.30 7.37 -8.56
C THR A 77 -12.60 8.73 -9.18
N GLY A 78 -13.89 9.09 -9.20
CA GLY A 78 -14.41 10.32 -9.75
C GLY A 78 -14.01 11.59 -8.99
N THR A 79 -14.30 12.72 -9.60
CA THR A 79 -14.24 14.03 -8.93
C THR A 79 -15.35 14.13 -7.88
N PRO A 80 -15.05 14.59 -6.65
CA PRO A 80 -16.08 14.75 -5.63
C PRO A 80 -17.07 15.86 -6.01
N VAL A 81 -18.36 15.53 -5.97
CA VAL A 81 -19.48 16.47 -6.13
C VAL A 81 -20.10 16.74 -4.76
N ARG A 82 -20.43 17.99 -4.47
CA ARG A 82 -21.16 18.35 -3.24
C ARG A 82 -22.60 18.65 -3.58
N ILE A 83 -23.53 17.96 -2.92
CA ILE A 83 -24.96 18.22 -3.01
C ILE A 83 -25.49 18.71 -1.68
N ALA A 84 -26.41 19.67 -1.71
CA ALA A 84 -27.11 20.15 -0.53
C ALA A 84 -28.32 19.25 -0.26
N VAL A 85 -28.35 18.55 0.87
CA VAL A 85 -29.47 17.68 1.26
C VAL A 85 -30.12 18.20 2.54
N PRO A 86 -31.43 17.98 2.74
CA PRO A 86 -32.09 18.30 4.01
C PRO A 86 -31.42 17.55 5.18
N ASN A 87 -31.29 18.23 6.32
CA ASN A 87 -30.68 17.67 7.54
C ASN A 87 -31.72 17.07 8.51
N ASN A 88 -32.92 16.74 8.02
CA ASN A 88 -34.05 16.17 8.78
C ASN A 88 -34.42 16.95 10.06
N ASP A 89 -34.16 18.26 10.08
CA ASP A 89 -34.39 19.21 11.17
C ASP A 89 -35.52 20.22 10.85
N LEU A 90 -36.29 19.94 9.78
CA LEU A 90 -37.48 20.71 9.39
C LEU A 90 -38.58 20.70 10.48
N ASP A 91 -38.56 19.74 11.40
CA ASP A 91 -39.48 19.68 12.52
C ASP A 91 -39.29 20.86 13.49
N THR A 92 -38.08 21.40 13.60
CA THR A 92 -37.80 22.61 14.40
C THR A 92 -38.47 23.86 13.82
N LEU A 93 -38.56 23.93 12.49
CA LEU A 93 -39.30 24.97 11.78
C LEU A 93 -40.80 24.80 11.96
N ALA A 94 -41.30 23.57 11.73
CA ALA A 94 -42.71 23.24 11.88
C ALA A 94 -43.24 23.56 13.29
N LYS A 95 -42.47 23.26 14.35
CA LYS A 95 -42.81 23.61 15.75
C LYS A 95 -42.88 25.12 16.00
N SER A 96 -42.11 25.93 15.26
CA SER A 96 -42.13 27.40 15.41
C SER A 96 -43.36 27.98 14.69
N TRP A 97 -43.63 27.52 13.47
CA TRP A 97 -44.82 27.91 12.71
C TRP A 97 -46.13 27.50 13.39
N ALA A 98 -46.20 26.29 13.96
CA ALA A 98 -47.38 25.82 14.69
C ALA A 98 -47.71 26.68 15.92
N ARG A 99 -46.72 27.38 16.48
CA ARG A 99 -46.87 28.34 17.59
C ARG A 99 -47.13 29.77 17.11
N GLY A 100 -47.31 29.99 15.80
CA GLY A 100 -47.49 31.33 15.22
C GLY A 100 -46.24 32.21 15.30
N GLN A 101 -45.06 31.62 15.50
CA GLN A 101 -43.80 32.36 15.64
C GLN A 101 -43.04 32.40 14.31
N GLU A 102 -42.40 33.52 14.04
CA GLU A 102 -41.45 33.62 12.94
C GLU A 102 -40.23 32.75 13.22
N ALA A 103 -39.87 31.90 12.26
CA ALA A 103 -38.78 30.96 12.45
C ALA A 103 -37.42 31.63 12.31
N ARG A 104 -36.49 31.31 13.22
CA ARG A 104 -35.12 31.86 13.24
C ARG A 104 -34.22 31.41 12.08
N LYS A 105 -34.62 30.39 11.33
CA LYS A 105 -33.87 29.84 10.19
C LYS A 105 -34.84 29.62 9.04
N GLN A 106 -34.36 29.69 7.81
CA GLN A 106 -35.13 29.31 6.64
C GLN A 106 -34.89 27.83 6.27
N PRO A 107 -35.84 27.16 5.57
CA PRO A 107 -35.65 25.79 5.08
C PRO A 107 -34.37 25.60 4.23
N SER A 108 -33.92 26.64 3.54
CA SER A 108 -32.68 26.65 2.76
C SER A 108 -31.41 26.54 3.62
N GLU A 109 -31.46 27.03 4.86
CA GLU A 109 -30.37 27.00 5.84
C GLU A 109 -30.28 25.67 6.59
N LEU A 110 -31.33 24.84 6.51
CA LEU A 110 -31.40 23.49 7.10
C LEU A 110 -30.87 22.39 6.14
N ARG A 111 -29.92 22.77 5.28
CA ARG A 111 -29.28 21.87 4.34
C ARG A 111 -27.85 21.59 4.76
N THR A 112 -27.48 20.31 4.74
CA THR A 112 -26.09 19.88 4.93
C THR A 112 -25.48 19.50 3.59
N LEU A 113 -24.20 19.82 3.39
CA LEU A 113 -23.48 19.49 2.17
C LEU A 113 -22.92 18.07 2.26
N LYS A 114 -23.46 17.17 1.44
CA LYS A 114 -22.93 15.81 1.28
C LYS A 114 -21.99 15.77 0.10
N THR A 115 -20.75 15.36 0.36
CA THR A 115 -19.78 15.03 -0.68
C THR A 115 -20.05 13.62 -1.20
N ILE A 116 -20.23 13.48 -2.50
CA ILE A 116 -20.38 12.23 -3.25
C ILE A 116 -19.17 12.07 -4.16
N ARG A 117 -18.58 10.87 -4.16
CA ARG A 117 -17.42 10.57 -5.01
C ARG A 117 -17.59 9.16 -5.59
N PRO A 118 -18.19 9.03 -6.80
CA PRO A 118 -18.37 7.72 -7.43
C PRO A 118 -17.04 7.11 -7.85
N THR A 119 -17.03 5.80 -8.04
CA THR A 119 -15.98 5.08 -8.77
C THR A 119 -16.54 4.67 -10.13
N TYR A 120 -15.93 5.14 -11.20
CA TYR A 120 -16.34 4.84 -12.58
C TYR A 120 -15.68 3.57 -13.07
N LEU A 121 -16.46 2.62 -13.59
CA LEU A 121 -15.94 1.42 -14.23
C LEU A 121 -15.68 1.77 -15.72
N ARG A 122 -14.43 1.58 -16.18
CA ARG A 122 -13.96 2.08 -17.49
C ARG A 122 -13.88 1.02 -18.58
N SER A 123 -13.56 -0.22 -18.22
CA SER A 123 -13.29 -1.31 -19.17
C SER A 123 -14.36 -2.40 -19.19
N GLY A 124 -15.51 -2.14 -18.61
CA GLY A 124 -16.63 -3.07 -18.49
C GLY A 124 -17.62 -2.62 -17.43
N ASP A 125 -18.67 -3.39 -17.25
CA ASP A 125 -19.80 -3.12 -16.35
C ASP A 125 -19.98 -4.22 -15.27
N THR A 126 -19.21 -5.30 -15.36
CA THR A 126 -19.43 -6.50 -14.55
C THR A 126 -18.28 -6.77 -13.58
N ILE A 127 -18.63 -6.97 -12.32
CA ILE A 127 -17.74 -7.40 -11.24
C ILE A 127 -17.98 -8.89 -10.95
N PHE A 128 -16.92 -9.65 -10.75
CA PHE A 128 -17.00 -11.07 -10.40
C PHE A 128 -16.42 -11.32 -9.02
N PHE A 129 -17.15 -12.07 -8.20
CA PHE A 129 -16.66 -12.64 -6.94
C PHE A 129 -16.51 -14.14 -7.15
N GLU A 130 -15.27 -14.64 -7.13
CA GLU A 130 -14.92 -16.00 -7.51
C GLU A 130 -14.46 -16.81 -6.30
N TRP A 131 -15.12 -17.95 -6.06
CA TRP A 131 -14.75 -18.91 -5.02
C TRP A 131 -14.08 -20.14 -5.65
N SER A 132 -13.00 -20.60 -5.02
CA SER A 132 -12.33 -21.85 -5.38
C SER A 132 -12.81 -22.98 -4.45
N GLY A 133 -12.94 -24.19 -4.97
CA GLY A 133 -13.38 -25.36 -4.22
C GLY A 133 -13.57 -26.58 -5.11
N ASP A 134 -13.97 -27.70 -4.51
CA ASP A 134 -14.26 -28.96 -5.20
C ASP A 134 -15.76 -29.05 -5.53
N ASP A 135 -16.11 -29.63 -6.67
CA ASP A 135 -17.47 -29.57 -7.23
C ASP A 135 -18.49 -30.50 -6.55
N SER A 136 -18.04 -31.36 -5.62
CA SER A 136 -18.73 -32.60 -5.27
C SER A 136 -19.82 -32.54 -4.20
N THR A 137 -20.10 -31.40 -3.53
CA THR A 137 -21.04 -31.42 -2.38
C THR A 137 -22.08 -30.30 -2.25
N ASP A 138 -22.01 -29.19 -3.00
CA ASP A 138 -22.86 -28.01 -2.70
C ASP A 138 -23.66 -27.47 -3.90
N SER A 139 -24.17 -28.36 -4.78
CA SER A 139 -24.95 -27.91 -5.96
C SER A 139 -26.28 -27.23 -5.58
N GLU A 140 -26.97 -27.74 -4.56
CA GLU A 140 -28.28 -27.22 -4.12
C GLU A 140 -28.16 -25.78 -3.59
N HIS A 141 -27.20 -25.51 -2.70
CA HIS A 141 -26.94 -24.16 -2.21
C HIS A 141 -26.61 -23.17 -3.33
N ARG A 142 -25.86 -23.60 -4.34
CA ARG A 142 -25.53 -22.78 -5.52
C ARG A 142 -26.77 -22.44 -6.36
N GLU A 143 -27.71 -23.38 -6.50
CA GLU A 143 -28.97 -23.16 -7.20
C GLU A 143 -29.89 -22.19 -6.44
N THR A 144 -30.04 -22.38 -5.13
CA THR A 144 -30.77 -21.43 -4.27
C THR A 144 -30.14 -20.04 -4.33
N LEU A 145 -28.80 -19.93 -4.26
CA LEU A 145 -28.09 -18.67 -4.41
C LEU A 145 -28.29 -18.04 -5.78
N ALA A 146 -28.44 -18.81 -6.86
CA ALA A 146 -28.76 -18.28 -8.18
C ALA A 146 -30.13 -17.60 -8.18
N GLY A 147 -31.13 -18.22 -7.54
CA GLY A 147 -32.46 -17.64 -7.33
C GLY A 147 -32.44 -16.38 -6.46
N ILE A 148 -31.57 -16.30 -5.46
CA ILE A 148 -31.37 -15.07 -4.65
C ILE A 148 -30.67 -13.98 -5.47
N ALA A 149 -29.57 -14.32 -6.15
CA ALA A 149 -28.78 -13.39 -6.96
C ALA A 149 -29.63 -12.70 -8.04
N ALA A 150 -30.51 -13.44 -8.72
CA ALA A 150 -31.41 -12.90 -9.74
C ALA A 150 -32.35 -11.79 -9.24
N ARG A 151 -32.53 -11.64 -7.92
CA ARG A 151 -33.37 -10.61 -7.28
C ARG A 151 -32.58 -9.44 -6.70
N VAL A 152 -31.24 -9.48 -6.76
CA VAL A 152 -30.41 -8.35 -6.32
C VAL A 152 -30.66 -7.18 -7.26
N ALA A 153 -31.00 -6.02 -6.70
CA ALA A 153 -31.34 -4.82 -7.47
C ALA A 153 -30.29 -3.71 -7.34
N SER A 154 -29.49 -3.72 -6.27
CA SER A 154 -28.44 -2.73 -6.05
C SER A 154 -27.26 -3.30 -5.31
N LEU A 155 -26.07 -2.79 -5.60
CA LEU A 155 -24.83 -3.08 -4.89
C LEU A 155 -24.16 -1.76 -4.52
N GLY A 156 -24.32 -1.29 -3.28
CA GLY A 156 -23.82 0.02 -2.88
C GLY A 156 -24.91 0.91 -2.32
N TRP A 157 -25.16 2.02 -3.01
CA TRP A 157 -26.31 2.89 -2.75
C TRP A 157 -27.52 2.43 -3.57
N GLY A 158 -28.73 2.90 -3.23
CA GLY A 158 -29.93 2.55 -3.98
C GLY A 158 -29.89 2.97 -5.46
N VAL A 159 -28.98 3.88 -5.82
CA VAL A 159 -28.73 4.33 -7.21
C VAL A 159 -27.75 3.45 -7.97
N ASP A 160 -27.02 2.55 -7.28
CA ASP A 160 -26.07 1.61 -7.89
C ASP A 160 -26.83 0.38 -8.40
N LEU A 161 -27.61 0.55 -9.46
CA LEU A 161 -28.49 -0.49 -10.01
C LEU A 161 -27.69 -1.61 -10.67
N VAL A 162 -28.01 -2.85 -10.30
CA VAL A 162 -27.30 -4.04 -10.79
C VAL A 162 -28.25 -5.18 -11.13
N SER A 163 -27.77 -6.10 -11.98
CA SER A 163 -28.27 -7.47 -12.14
C SER A 163 -27.20 -8.44 -11.66
N ALA A 164 -27.56 -9.45 -10.87
CA ALA A 164 -26.61 -10.45 -10.38
C ALA A 164 -26.99 -11.87 -10.79
N ARG A 165 -25.98 -12.71 -11.05
CA ARG A 165 -26.16 -14.12 -11.42
C ARG A 165 -25.03 -14.99 -10.88
N VAL A 166 -25.34 -16.25 -10.59
CA VAL A 166 -24.33 -17.29 -10.33
C VAL A 166 -23.89 -17.89 -11.67
N GLN A 167 -22.58 -18.07 -11.86
CA GLN A 167 -22.01 -18.79 -13.00
C GLN A 167 -21.06 -19.89 -12.50
N ARG A 168 -20.98 -21.00 -13.25
CA ARG A 168 -19.99 -22.06 -13.00
C ARG A 168 -18.63 -21.63 -13.54
N GLY A 169 -17.56 -21.93 -12.80
CA GLY A 169 -16.19 -21.59 -13.20
C GLY A 169 -15.81 -20.12 -13.05
N SER A 170 -14.65 -19.79 -13.61
CA SER A 170 -14.11 -18.41 -13.65
C SER A 170 -14.70 -17.63 -14.82
N ALA A 171 -14.75 -16.30 -14.69
CA ALA A 171 -15.08 -15.42 -15.81
C ALA A 171 -14.04 -15.55 -16.94
N ALA A 172 -14.46 -15.37 -18.19
CA ALA A 172 -13.54 -15.19 -19.30
C ALA A 172 -12.70 -13.93 -19.03
N ARG A 173 -11.38 -14.10 -18.90
CA ARG A 173 -10.47 -13.00 -18.60
C ARG A 173 -10.30 -12.10 -19.81
N ASN A 174 -10.33 -10.80 -19.57
CA ASN A 174 -9.81 -9.82 -20.52
C ASN A 174 -8.57 -9.13 -19.94
N GLU A 175 -7.71 -8.59 -20.79
CA GLU A 175 -6.47 -7.90 -20.37
C GLU A 175 -6.74 -6.57 -19.62
N ARG A 176 -7.99 -6.13 -19.54
CA ARG A 176 -8.40 -4.84 -18.98
C ARG A 176 -9.10 -4.96 -17.62
N GLN A 177 -9.14 -6.15 -17.05
CA GLN A 177 -9.69 -6.42 -15.73
C GLN A 177 -8.59 -6.39 -14.68
N GLU A 178 -8.89 -5.82 -13.51
CA GLU A 178 -8.05 -5.88 -12.33
C GLU A 178 -8.48 -7.06 -11.46
N GLU A 179 -7.52 -7.88 -11.05
CA GLU A 179 -7.74 -8.95 -10.09
C GLU A 179 -7.35 -8.48 -8.70
N TRP A 180 -8.20 -8.75 -7.71
CA TRP A 180 -7.94 -8.50 -6.29
C TRP A 180 -7.97 -9.83 -5.54
N LEU A 181 -6.85 -10.15 -4.92
CA LEU A 181 -6.61 -11.42 -4.25
C LEU A 181 -6.55 -11.22 -2.73
N PRO A 182 -7.12 -12.14 -1.94
CA PRO A 182 -7.05 -12.10 -0.48
C PRO A 182 -5.67 -12.62 0.01
N LEU A 183 -4.59 -11.96 -0.42
CA LEU A 183 -3.21 -12.38 -0.16
C LEU A 183 -2.51 -11.45 0.85
N GLY A 184 -2.41 -11.93 2.10
CA GLY A 184 -1.46 -11.43 3.11
C GLY A 184 -1.99 -10.41 4.12
N ASP A 185 -1.09 -9.84 4.92
CA ASP A 185 -1.39 -8.89 6.00
C ASP A 185 -1.43 -7.42 5.53
N ASN A 186 -0.87 -7.15 4.34
CA ASN A 186 -0.70 -5.83 3.76
C ASN A 186 -1.61 -5.68 2.53
N GLY A 187 -2.54 -4.72 2.58
CA GLY A 187 -3.47 -4.48 1.48
C GLY A 187 -4.68 -3.67 1.94
N ARG A 188 -5.63 -3.47 1.01
CA ARG A 188 -6.89 -2.81 1.34
C ARG A 188 -7.75 -3.76 2.16
N ARG A 189 -8.13 -3.36 3.38
CA ARG A 189 -9.02 -4.17 4.22
C ARG A 189 -10.44 -4.10 3.69
N LEU A 190 -10.96 -5.23 3.23
CA LEU A 190 -12.35 -5.41 2.81
C LEU A 190 -13.08 -6.32 3.80
N ARG A 191 -14.35 -6.01 4.06
CA ARG A 191 -15.20 -6.81 4.93
C ARG A 191 -15.64 -8.07 4.21
N VAL A 192 -15.49 -9.22 4.85
CA VAL A 192 -15.91 -10.53 4.35
C VAL A 192 -16.88 -11.13 5.38
N PRO A 193 -18.00 -11.74 4.94
CA PRO A 193 -18.91 -12.41 5.87
C PRO A 193 -18.19 -13.48 6.69
N THR A 194 -18.76 -13.76 7.85
CA THR A 194 -18.33 -14.80 8.80
C THR A 194 -19.56 -15.52 9.30
N ALA A 195 -19.39 -16.69 9.92
CA ALA A 195 -20.49 -17.40 10.58
C ALA A 195 -21.27 -16.44 11.50
N GLY A 196 -22.58 -16.33 11.26
CA GLY A 196 -23.49 -15.46 12.01
C GLY A 196 -23.79 -14.11 11.35
N SER A 197 -23.19 -13.78 10.20
CA SER A 197 -23.46 -12.53 9.47
C SER A 197 -24.95 -12.37 9.13
N VAL A 198 -25.63 -13.42 8.68
CA VAL A 198 -27.04 -13.45 8.26
C VAL A 198 -27.95 -13.24 9.45
N ASN A 199 -27.61 -13.86 10.59
CA ASN A 199 -28.33 -13.69 11.84
C ASN A 199 -28.27 -12.24 12.32
N GLU A 200 -27.08 -11.63 12.31
CA GLU A 200 -26.93 -10.22 12.64
C GLU A 200 -27.72 -9.32 11.68
N LEU A 201 -27.67 -9.58 10.37
CA LEU A 201 -28.38 -8.75 9.39
C LEU A 201 -29.91 -8.85 9.54
N VAL A 202 -30.46 -10.05 9.78
CA VAL A 202 -31.88 -10.25 10.08
C VAL A 202 -32.28 -9.56 11.39
N GLN A 203 -31.47 -9.73 12.45
CA GLN A 203 -31.72 -9.07 13.73
C GLN A 203 -31.68 -7.54 13.61
N ARG A 204 -30.71 -7.01 12.87
CA ARG A 204 -30.57 -5.58 12.59
C ARG A 204 -31.79 -5.05 11.83
N HIS A 205 -32.30 -5.81 10.86
CA HIS A 205 -33.51 -5.42 10.16
C HIS A 205 -34.71 -5.34 11.12
N ARG A 206 -34.89 -6.33 12.01
CA ARG A 206 -35.92 -6.31 13.05
C ARG A 206 -35.78 -5.11 14.00
N GLN A 207 -34.57 -4.81 14.45
CA GLN A 207 -34.27 -3.62 15.26
C GLN A 207 -34.60 -2.33 14.49
N PHE A 208 -34.28 -2.28 13.19
CA PHE A 208 -34.61 -1.12 12.36
C PHE A 208 -36.12 -0.90 12.22
N THR A 209 -36.90 -1.97 12.01
CA THR A 209 -38.36 -1.87 11.87
C THR A 209 -39.05 -1.54 13.19
N THR A 210 -38.40 -1.81 14.33
CA THR A 210 -38.91 -1.56 15.69
C THR A 210 -38.20 -0.40 16.41
N ARG A 211 -37.36 0.37 15.69
CA ARG A 211 -36.50 1.43 16.25
C ARG A 211 -37.25 2.61 16.86
N VAL A 212 -38.55 2.71 16.62
CA VAL A 212 -39.44 3.73 17.21
C VAL A 212 -40.47 2.96 18.02
N GLY A 213 -40.41 3.10 19.33
CA GLY A 213 -41.37 2.53 20.27
C GLY A 213 -41.79 3.55 21.32
N ASP A 214 -42.56 3.10 22.31
CA ASP A 214 -43.08 3.95 23.39
C ASP A 214 -41.95 4.57 24.23
N ASP A 215 -40.82 3.86 24.39
CA ASP A 215 -39.62 4.32 25.09
C ASP A 215 -38.72 5.23 24.22
N GLY A 216 -39.17 5.61 23.02
CA GLY A 216 -38.50 6.55 22.13
C GLY A 216 -37.74 5.91 20.96
N PHE A 217 -36.68 6.57 20.52
CA PHE A 217 -35.90 6.20 19.33
C PHE A 217 -34.63 5.41 19.70
N SER A 218 -34.56 4.15 19.28
CA SER A 218 -33.43 3.24 19.48
C SER A 218 -32.82 2.83 18.14
N PRO A 219 -31.76 3.50 17.65
CA PRO A 219 -31.18 3.18 16.35
C PRO A 219 -30.47 1.81 16.38
N PRO A 220 -30.56 1.00 15.32
CA PRO A 220 -29.80 -0.24 15.24
C PRO A 220 -28.29 0.07 15.19
N GLY A 221 -27.50 -0.59 16.04
CA GLY A 221 -26.02 -0.49 16.06
C GLY A 221 -25.41 -0.87 14.71
N ALA A 222 -24.15 -0.56 14.40
CA ALA A 222 -23.50 -0.90 13.12
C ALA A 222 -23.27 -2.44 12.98
N PRO A 223 -23.18 -3.00 11.75
CA PRO A 223 -22.86 -4.42 11.60
C PRO A 223 -21.47 -4.69 12.17
N SER A 224 -21.27 -5.86 12.74
CA SER A 224 -20.04 -6.26 13.43
C SER A 224 -19.64 -7.71 13.15
N GLN A 225 -20.57 -8.55 12.68
CA GLN A 225 -20.32 -9.93 12.29
C GLN A 225 -19.73 -9.97 10.88
N PHE A 226 -18.47 -9.57 10.77
CA PHE A 226 -17.64 -9.72 9.58
C PHE A 226 -16.17 -9.81 9.99
N ARG A 227 -15.31 -10.31 9.08
CA ARG A 227 -13.85 -10.23 9.21
C ARG A 227 -13.26 -9.23 8.23
N ALA A 228 -12.20 -8.53 8.64
CA ALA A 228 -11.46 -7.61 7.79
C ALA A 228 -10.28 -8.31 7.11
N VAL A 229 -10.44 -8.68 5.84
CA VAL A 229 -9.41 -9.38 5.06
C VAL A 229 -8.64 -8.37 4.21
N ALA A 230 -7.31 -8.47 4.19
CA ALA A 230 -6.48 -7.64 3.31
C ALA A 230 -6.53 -8.19 1.88
N TYR A 231 -6.96 -7.32 0.96
CA TYR A 231 -6.99 -7.56 -0.47
C TYR A 231 -5.92 -6.74 -1.18
N ARG A 232 -5.30 -7.33 -2.20
CA ARG A 232 -4.28 -6.68 -3.03
C ARG A 232 -4.56 -6.92 -4.50
N ARG A 233 -4.29 -5.92 -5.34
CA ARG A 233 -4.29 -6.08 -6.80
C ARG A 233 -3.24 -7.12 -7.21
N ALA A 234 -3.59 -8.04 -8.09
CA ALA A 234 -2.64 -8.96 -8.68
C ALA A 234 -1.54 -8.16 -9.41
N GLY A 235 -0.28 -8.52 -9.18
CA GLY A 235 0.88 -7.80 -9.73
C GLY A 235 1.22 -6.47 -9.03
N ALA A 236 0.44 -6.00 -8.04
CA ALA A 236 0.86 -4.83 -7.26
C ALA A 236 2.07 -5.16 -6.37
N PRO A 237 3.06 -4.25 -6.26
CA PRO A 237 4.22 -4.45 -5.42
C PRO A 237 3.84 -4.70 -3.96
N VAL A 238 4.49 -5.67 -3.32
CA VAL A 238 4.27 -6.01 -1.92
C VAL A 238 5.08 -5.06 -1.04
N ALA A 239 4.47 -4.55 0.04
CA ALA A 239 5.20 -3.81 1.06
C ALA A 239 6.25 -4.74 1.69
N GLN A 240 7.51 -4.36 1.61
CA GLN A 240 8.58 -5.18 2.15
C GLN A 240 8.52 -5.15 3.68
N PRO A 241 8.58 -6.32 4.35
CA PRO A 241 8.70 -6.35 5.81
C PRO A 241 9.95 -5.55 6.22
N CYS A 242 9.88 -4.85 7.35
CA CYS A 242 11.05 -4.16 7.88
C CYS A 242 11.00 -4.12 9.41
N ALA A 243 12.18 -4.19 10.01
CA ALA A 243 12.39 -3.98 11.44
C ALA A 243 12.87 -2.54 11.66
N ALA A 244 12.25 -1.83 12.60
CA ALA A 244 12.48 -0.41 12.83
C ALA A 244 12.98 -0.14 14.25
N PHE A 245 14.04 0.67 14.37
CA PHE A 245 14.65 0.98 15.65
C PHE A 245 15.00 2.46 15.77
N ALA A 246 14.74 3.02 16.96
CA ALA A 246 15.23 4.33 17.38
C ALA A 246 16.64 4.18 17.95
N LEU A 247 17.44 5.23 17.80
CA LEU A 247 18.81 5.31 18.32
C LEU A 247 18.80 6.03 19.67
N LEU A 248 19.22 5.33 20.72
CA LEU A 248 19.33 5.88 22.06
C LEU A 248 20.81 6.03 22.46
N ALA A 249 21.12 7.07 23.21
CA ALA A 249 22.42 7.27 23.83
C ALA A 249 22.65 6.19 24.91
N PRO A 250 23.83 5.55 24.98
CA PRO A 250 24.07 4.45 25.92
C PRO A 250 24.00 4.83 27.40
N ASP A 251 24.29 6.09 27.71
CA ASP A 251 24.45 6.62 29.08
C ASP A 251 23.14 7.14 29.69
N SER A 252 22.25 7.67 28.85
CA SER A 252 21.11 8.48 29.27
C SER A 252 19.77 7.96 28.76
N GLY A 253 19.77 7.00 27.82
CA GLY A 253 18.55 6.51 27.18
C GLY A 253 17.82 7.56 26.33
N ARG A 254 18.38 8.77 26.17
CA ARG A 254 17.82 9.83 25.33
C ARG A 254 18.10 9.56 23.86
N THR A 255 17.30 10.10 22.95
CA THR A 255 17.55 9.96 21.51
C THR A 255 18.91 10.55 21.12
N VAL A 256 19.77 9.75 20.48
CA VAL A 256 21.00 10.22 19.84
C VAL A 256 20.75 10.48 18.35
N SER A 257 21.54 11.34 17.73
CA SER A 257 21.41 11.64 16.30
C SER A 257 22.72 11.77 15.55
N PHE A 258 22.75 11.22 14.34
CA PHE A 258 23.92 11.24 13.46
C PHE A 258 23.68 12.13 12.23
N ASP A 259 24.76 12.68 11.70
CA ASP A 259 24.71 13.49 10.47
C ASP A 259 24.25 12.64 9.27
N ALA A 260 23.24 13.11 8.54
CA ALA A 260 22.59 12.30 7.52
C ALA A 260 23.46 12.00 6.29
N ALA A 261 24.46 12.82 5.98
CA ALA A 261 25.37 12.60 4.86
C ALA A 261 26.67 11.94 5.31
N ARG A 262 27.32 12.50 6.32
CA ARG A 262 28.67 12.11 6.76
C ARG A 262 28.70 10.83 7.57
N ARG A 263 27.62 10.53 8.31
CA ARG A 263 27.54 9.35 9.20
C ARG A 263 26.62 8.25 8.67
N ASN A 264 26.08 8.39 7.47
CA ASN A 264 25.15 7.42 6.90
C ASN A 264 25.79 6.03 6.75
N LEU A 265 26.86 5.94 5.94
CA LEU A 265 27.56 4.69 5.67
C LEU A 265 28.06 4.03 6.96
N THR A 266 28.62 4.83 7.88
CA THR A 266 29.08 4.35 9.19
C THR A 266 27.92 3.77 10.00
N THR A 267 26.77 4.47 10.07
CA THR A 267 25.59 3.99 10.80
C THR A 267 25.07 2.69 10.22
N ALA A 268 24.97 2.58 8.88
CA ALA A 268 24.59 1.33 8.22
C ALA A 268 25.57 0.18 8.56
N GLY A 269 26.87 0.47 8.57
CA GLY A 269 27.92 -0.47 8.97
C GLY A 269 27.81 -0.92 10.42
N MET A 270 27.55 -0.01 11.37
CA MET A 270 27.36 -0.34 12.78
C MET A 270 26.14 -1.25 12.99
N VAL A 271 25.02 -0.97 12.31
CA VAL A 271 23.81 -1.81 12.39
C VAL A 271 24.11 -3.19 11.81
N ARG A 272 24.74 -3.27 10.63
CA ARG A 272 25.17 -4.55 10.03
C ARG A 272 26.01 -5.38 10.99
N HIS A 273 26.99 -4.75 11.65
CA HIS A 273 27.83 -5.42 12.63
C HIS A 273 27.04 -5.92 13.84
N ALA A 274 26.11 -5.12 14.37
CA ALA A 274 25.23 -5.52 15.48
C ALA A 274 24.36 -6.73 15.10
N VAL A 275 23.80 -6.75 13.88
CA VAL A 275 23.01 -7.90 13.37
C VAL A 275 23.87 -9.15 13.24
N ALA A 276 25.08 -9.04 12.68
CA ALA A 276 26.01 -10.16 12.56
C ALA A 276 26.37 -10.77 13.92
N ARG A 277 26.65 -9.91 14.92
CA ARG A 277 26.96 -10.35 16.28
C ARG A 277 25.77 -11.04 16.95
N ALA A 278 24.56 -10.48 16.82
CA ALA A 278 23.35 -11.10 17.35
C ALA A 278 23.05 -12.46 16.69
N ALA A 279 23.26 -12.57 15.37
CA ALA A 279 23.04 -13.82 14.64
C ALA A 279 24.00 -14.92 15.08
N ARG A 280 25.30 -14.61 15.20
CA ARG A 280 26.30 -15.56 15.71
C ARG A 280 26.02 -15.99 17.15
N ALA A 281 25.66 -15.05 18.02
CA ALA A 281 25.24 -15.36 19.39
C ALA A 281 23.97 -16.24 19.45
N SER A 282 23.11 -16.15 18.43
CA SER A 282 21.91 -16.99 18.28
C SER A 282 22.19 -18.34 17.60
N GLY A 283 23.45 -18.70 17.35
CA GLY A 283 23.83 -19.98 16.76
C GLY A 283 23.63 -20.07 15.24
N TRP A 284 23.50 -18.95 14.52
CA TRP A 284 23.44 -19.00 13.06
C TRP A 284 24.77 -19.52 12.49
N ILE A 285 24.68 -20.41 11.49
CA ILE A 285 25.85 -20.89 10.76
C ILE A 285 26.52 -19.73 10.00
N GLU A 286 27.85 -19.74 9.93
CA GLU A 286 28.63 -18.61 9.39
C GLU A 286 28.33 -18.35 7.91
N SER A 287 28.04 -19.37 7.10
CA SER A 287 27.62 -19.21 5.70
C SER A 287 26.34 -18.39 5.58
N ARG A 288 25.34 -18.67 6.43
CA ARG A 288 24.08 -17.90 6.47
C ARG A 288 24.32 -16.45 6.92
N VAL A 289 25.21 -16.23 7.88
CA VAL A 289 25.60 -14.87 8.31
C VAL A 289 26.26 -14.13 7.15
N ASN A 290 27.20 -14.77 6.45
CA ASN A 290 27.91 -14.17 5.32
C ASN A 290 26.96 -13.80 4.19
N GLU A 291 26.07 -14.70 3.78
CA GLU A 291 25.12 -14.45 2.69
C GLU A 291 24.05 -13.42 3.06
N THR A 292 23.37 -13.61 4.19
CA THR A 292 22.21 -12.81 4.54
C THR A 292 22.55 -11.44 5.10
N ILE A 293 23.58 -11.36 5.95
CA ILE A 293 23.89 -10.14 6.72
C ILE A 293 25.06 -9.38 6.08
N LEU A 294 26.14 -10.08 5.72
CA LEU A 294 27.32 -9.42 5.14
C LEU A 294 27.19 -9.24 3.62
N GLY A 295 26.39 -10.07 2.97
CA GLY A 295 26.14 -10.03 1.54
C GLY A 295 27.23 -10.69 0.70
N HIS A 296 27.95 -11.69 1.23
CA HIS A 296 28.98 -12.47 0.56
C HIS A 296 28.47 -13.89 0.29
N ALA A 297 28.41 -14.30 -0.97
CA ALA A 297 28.14 -15.70 -1.36
C ALA A 297 29.43 -16.47 -1.66
N GLU A 298 30.57 -15.79 -1.53
CA GLU A 298 31.90 -16.28 -1.85
C GLU A 298 32.74 -16.55 -0.59
N ALA A 299 33.71 -17.46 -0.70
CA ALA A 299 34.73 -17.64 0.33
C ALA A 299 35.63 -16.40 0.42
N ALA A 300 36.23 -16.16 1.60
CA ALA A 300 37.09 -15.02 1.83
C ALA A 300 38.24 -14.98 0.80
N GLY A 301 38.34 -13.90 0.03
CA GLY A 301 39.38 -13.69 -0.99
C GLY A 301 38.97 -14.01 -2.43
N GLU A 302 37.78 -14.54 -2.68
CA GLU A 302 37.26 -14.77 -4.04
C GLU A 302 36.56 -13.55 -4.64
N LYS A 303 36.34 -13.57 -5.96
CA LYS A 303 35.56 -12.53 -6.66
C LYS A 303 34.12 -12.53 -6.16
N HIS A 304 33.62 -11.34 -5.85
CA HIS A 304 32.25 -11.14 -5.34
C HIS A 304 31.19 -11.80 -6.23
N ARG A 305 30.34 -12.65 -5.62
CA ARG A 305 29.21 -13.28 -6.30
C ARG A 305 27.89 -12.70 -5.75
N PRO A 306 26.88 -12.46 -6.60
CA PRO A 306 25.58 -12.04 -6.13
C PRO A 306 24.95 -13.13 -5.25
N VAL A 307 24.45 -12.74 -4.07
CA VAL A 307 23.66 -13.63 -3.21
C VAL A 307 22.31 -13.89 -3.88
N ALA A 308 21.98 -15.16 -4.12
CA ALA A 308 20.70 -15.56 -4.72
C ALA A 308 19.53 -15.59 -3.70
N GLY A 309 19.83 -15.66 -2.41
CA GLY A 309 18.87 -15.72 -1.31
C GLY A 309 18.57 -14.38 -0.63
N VAL A 310 18.04 -14.46 0.59
CA VAL A 310 17.73 -13.28 1.42
C VAL A 310 19.02 -12.52 1.72
N ARG A 311 19.02 -11.21 1.41
CA ARG A 311 20.08 -10.27 1.80
C ARG A 311 19.47 -9.05 2.47
N PHE A 312 20.03 -8.67 3.61
CA PHE A 312 19.58 -7.51 4.36
C PHE A 312 20.16 -6.20 3.82
N ALA A 313 19.34 -5.17 3.91
CA ALA A 313 19.69 -3.78 3.70
C ALA A 313 19.55 -3.01 5.02
N TYR A 314 20.56 -2.20 5.31
CA TYR A 314 20.65 -1.41 6.53
C TYR A 314 20.47 0.06 6.17
N LEU A 315 19.35 0.64 6.58
CA LEU A 315 18.88 1.93 6.11
C LEU A 315 18.81 2.92 7.28
N PRO A 316 19.86 3.74 7.50
CA PRO A 316 19.74 4.90 8.36
C PRO A 316 18.71 5.86 7.78
N ILE A 317 17.64 6.13 8.54
CA ILE A 317 16.56 7.00 8.06
C ILE A 317 16.67 8.38 8.74
N PRO A 318 16.85 9.45 7.95
CA PRO A 318 16.78 10.82 8.45
C PRO A 318 15.41 11.14 9.05
N THR A 319 15.37 12.06 10.01
CA THR A 319 14.10 12.61 10.49
C THR A 319 13.60 13.66 9.50
N LEU A 320 12.34 13.59 9.10
CA LEU A 320 11.71 14.64 8.29
C LEU A 320 11.04 15.66 9.21
N ALA A 321 11.41 16.93 9.07
CA ALA A 321 10.70 18.03 9.70
C ALA A 321 9.69 18.63 8.71
N ARG A 322 8.51 19.01 9.20
CA ARG A 322 7.53 19.82 8.46
C ARG A 322 7.64 21.26 8.92
N HIS A 323 7.85 22.17 7.97
CA HIS A 323 7.76 23.60 8.23
C HIS A 323 6.30 24.06 8.14
N SER A 324 6.01 25.22 8.75
CA SER A 324 4.67 25.84 8.71
C SER A 324 4.19 26.17 7.29
N SER A 325 5.11 26.32 6.33
CA SER A 325 4.80 26.48 4.89
C SER A 325 4.28 25.20 4.22
N GLY A 326 4.35 24.05 4.90
CA GLY A 326 4.05 22.73 4.32
C GLY A 326 5.27 22.02 3.73
N ASP A 327 6.41 22.71 3.58
CA ASP A 327 7.63 22.11 3.04
C ASP A 327 8.28 21.13 4.02
N ARG A 328 8.85 20.05 3.46
CA ARG A 328 9.60 19.05 4.22
C ARG A 328 11.10 19.30 4.12
N SER A 329 11.79 19.22 5.25
CA SER A 329 13.25 19.23 5.31
C SER A 329 13.79 17.94 5.92
N VAL A 330 14.90 17.47 5.38
CA VAL A 330 15.63 16.29 5.82
C VAL A 330 16.60 16.71 6.91
N GLY A 331 16.42 16.15 8.10
CA GLY A 331 17.27 16.39 9.26
C GLY A 331 18.25 15.25 9.52
N ARG A 332 18.61 15.09 10.80
CA ARG A 332 19.57 14.09 11.27
C ARG A 332 18.98 12.68 11.33
N ILE A 333 19.84 11.67 11.24
CA ILE A 333 19.48 10.26 11.45
C ILE A 333 19.20 10.03 12.93
N ARG A 334 18.02 9.52 13.26
CA ARG A 334 17.62 9.14 14.63
C ARG A 334 17.08 7.72 14.73
N ARG A 335 16.90 7.07 13.57
CA ARG A 335 16.26 5.78 13.43
C ARG A 335 16.95 5.01 12.32
N VAL A 336 16.79 3.69 12.35
CA VAL A 336 17.30 2.78 11.33
C VAL A 336 16.20 1.78 10.97
N LEU A 337 16.16 1.40 9.69
CA LEU A 337 15.37 0.28 9.19
C LEU A 337 16.31 -0.84 8.77
N VAL A 338 15.94 -2.07 9.09
CA VAL A 338 16.49 -3.28 8.48
C VAL A 338 15.40 -3.88 7.62
N THR A 339 15.71 -4.15 6.35
CA THR A 339 14.76 -4.72 5.40
C THR A 339 15.46 -5.69 4.46
N SER A 340 14.71 -6.38 3.61
CA SER A 340 15.23 -7.11 2.47
C SER A 340 14.43 -6.73 1.22
N PHE A 341 15.06 -6.86 0.07
CA PHE A 341 14.41 -6.73 -1.24
C PHE A 341 14.07 -8.11 -1.84
N SER A 342 14.15 -9.18 -1.03
CA SER A 342 13.70 -10.53 -1.36
C SER A 342 12.31 -10.77 -0.78
N GLU A 343 11.45 -11.46 -1.53
CA GLU A 343 10.09 -11.81 -1.11
C GLU A 343 10.04 -12.81 0.07
N SER A 344 11.15 -13.49 0.37
CA SER A 344 11.25 -14.58 1.34
C SER A 344 11.84 -14.20 2.71
N ALA A 345 12.01 -12.90 3.01
CA ALA A 345 12.78 -12.45 4.19
C ALA A 345 11.97 -12.23 5.49
N ALA A 346 10.67 -12.56 5.48
CA ALA A 346 9.76 -12.19 6.56
C ALA A 346 10.16 -12.79 7.91
N GLU A 347 10.55 -14.06 7.95
CA GLU A 347 10.97 -14.75 9.17
C GLU A 347 12.26 -14.17 9.74
N GLU A 348 13.27 -13.94 8.89
CA GLU A 348 14.54 -13.35 9.33
C GLU A 348 14.35 -11.93 9.86
N LEU A 349 13.45 -11.13 9.26
CA LEU A 349 13.17 -9.78 9.72
C LEU A 349 12.36 -9.76 11.03
N GLN A 350 11.45 -10.72 11.24
CA GLN A 350 10.82 -10.93 12.55
C GLN A 350 11.84 -11.34 13.62
N TRP A 351 12.84 -12.13 13.26
CA TRP A 351 13.96 -12.42 14.16
C TRP A 351 14.75 -11.15 14.48
N VAL A 352 15.11 -10.32 13.49
CA VAL A 352 15.80 -9.04 13.70
C VAL A 352 15.02 -8.15 14.69
N GLN A 353 13.70 -8.02 14.50
CA GLN A 353 12.84 -7.21 15.38
C GLN A 353 12.87 -7.69 16.84
N ARG A 354 13.03 -9.00 17.07
CA ARG A 354 13.10 -9.60 18.42
C ARG A 354 14.50 -9.61 19.02
N ALA A 355 15.53 -9.77 18.20
CA ALA A 355 16.91 -10.00 18.65
C ALA A 355 17.73 -8.71 18.86
N LEU A 356 17.36 -7.61 18.19
CA LEU A 356 18.10 -6.34 18.27
C LEU A 356 17.67 -5.33 19.35
N PRO A 357 16.49 -5.39 20.00
CA PRO A 357 16.19 -4.53 21.13
C PRO A 357 17.32 -4.55 22.17
N GLY A 358 17.84 -3.38 22.54
CA GLY A 358 18.96 -3.23 23.48
C GLY A 358 20.35 -3.45 22.87
N ALA A 359 20.46 -3.86 21.60
CA ALA A 359 21.76 -4.10 20.99
C ALA A 359 22.56 -2.81 20.78
N GLY A 360 23.86 -2.86 21.12
CA GLY A 360 24.77 -1.72 20.99
C GLY A 360 25.39 -1.56 19.61
N LEU A 361 25.32 -0.35 19.07
CA LEU A 361 26.02 0.09 17.86
C LEU A 361 27.43 0.56 18.23
N GLN A 362 28.44 -0.17 17.76
CA GLN A 362 29.84 0.12 18.06
C GLN A 362 30.56 0.63 16.82
N SER A 363 31.40 1.64 16.99
CA SER A 363 32.31 2.11 15.93
C SER A 363 33.44 1.12 15.67
N GLU A 364 34.20 1.32 14.59
CA GLU A 364 35.40 0.52 14.30
C GLU A 364 36.45 0.58 15.41
N ALA A 365 36.49 1.68 16.17
CA ALA A 365 37.36 1.83 17.34
C ALA A 365 36.82 1.13 18.61
N GLY A 366 35.73 0.36 18.52
CA GLY A 366 35.12 -0.36 19.63
C GLY A 366 34.27 0.50 20.58
N ARG A 367 34.10 1.80 20.31
CA ARG A 367 33.29 2.70 21.14
C ARG A 367 31.80 2.45 20.91
N LEU A 368 31.05 2.24 21.98
CA LEU A 368 29.58 2.17 21.95
C LEU A 368 28.98 3.56 21.69
N GLU A 369 28.30 3.74 20.56
CA GLU A 369 27.76 5.04 20.13
C GLU A 369 26.23 5.16 20.26
N ALA A 370 25.51 4.03 20.22
CA ALA A 370 24.06 4.02 20.39
C ALA A 370 23.55 2.65 20.86
N LEU A 371 22.34 2.62 21.40
CA LEU A 371 21.54 1.42 21.63
C LEU A 371 20.32 1.42 20.70
N LEU A 372 19.90 0.25 20.24
CA LEU A 372 18.70 0.07 19.43
C LEU A 372 17.47 -0.09 20.32
N SER A 373 16.46 0.76 20.14
CA SER A 373 15.16 0.63 20.80
C SER A 373 14.07 0.34 19.76
N PRO A 374 13.23 -0.69 19.94
CA PRO A 374 12.23 -1.06 18.94
C PRO A 374 11.20 0.05 18.76
N ILE A 375 10.83 0.31 17.50
CA ILE A 375 9.77 1.24 17.14
C ILE A 375 8.49 0.45 16.85
N ALA A 376 7.37 0.85 17.47
CA ALA A 376 6.04 0.31 17.16
C ALA A 376 5.61 0.66 15.72
N GLU A 377 4.64 -0.07 15.16
CA GLU A 377 4.25 0.08 13.75
C GLU A 377 3.78 1.50 13.36
N VAL A 378 3.37 2.34 14.31
CA VAL A 378 2.76 3.66 14.08
C VAL A 378 3.69 4.82 14.54
N ASP A 379 4.92 4.87 14.05
CA ASP A 379 5.84 6.01 14.27
C ASP A 379 5.81 6.99 13.10
N THR A 380 5.51 8.26 13.39
CA THR A 380 5.38 9.34 12.40
C THR A 380 6.67 9.69 11.67
N GLY A 381 7.84 9.36 12.25
CA GLY A 381 9.14 9.52 11.61
C GLY A 381 9.50 8.36 10.66
N VAL A 382 8.92 7.17 10.88
CA VAL A 382 9.09 6.00 10.00
C VAL A 382 8.05 5.98 8.87
N ALA A 383 6.81 6.42 9.15
CA ALA A 383 5.68 6.34 8.22
C ALA A 383 5.98 6.86 6.80
N PRO A 384 6.67 7.99 6.59
CA PRO A 384 6.99 8.49 5.23
C PRO A 384 7.85 7.55 4.39
N TYR A 385 8.61 6.66 5.04
CA TYR A 385 9.45 5.66 4.38
C TYR A 385 8.69 4.36 4.10
N ARG A 386 7.58 4.07 4.81
CA ARG A 386 6.81 2.82 4.68
C ARG A 386 5.49 2.99 3.94
N GLN A 387 4.96 4.21 3.89
CA GLN A 387 3.66 4.50 3.29
C GLN A 387 3.60 4.15 1.81
N SER A 388 2.38 3.99 1.28
CA SER A 388 2.16 3.90 -0.16
C SER A 388 2.06 5.28 -0.77
N ALA A 389 2.97 5.62 -1.68
CA ALA A 389 3.03 6.92 -2.35
C ALA A 389 3.19 6.75 -3.86
N ALA A 390 2.67 7.71 -4.63
CA ALA A 390 2.85 7.75 -6.08
C ALA A 390 4.14 8.49 -6.47
N VAL A 391 4.59 9.43 -5.65
CA VAL A 391 5.85 10.15 -5.84
C VAL A 391 6.82 9.77 -4.74
N TRP A 392 8.05 9.44 -5.12
CA TRP A 392 9.12 9.06 -4.21
C TRP A 392 10.37 9.90 -4.50
N THR A 393 10.93 10.51 -3.46
CA THR A 393 12.07 11.41 -3.57
C THR A 393 13.26 10.89 -2.77
N SER A 394 14.46 10.87 -3.35
CA SER A 394 15.67 10.36 -2.67
C SER A 394 16.12 11.26 -1.53
N VAL A 395 16.38 10.68 -0.36
CA VAL A 395 17.00 11.35 0.80
C VAL A 395 18.48 10.99 0.98
N THR A 396 18.93 9.98 0.24
CA THR A 396 20.34 9.59 0.09
C THR A 396 20.62 9.37 -1.40
N PRO A 397 21.85 9.58 -1.88
CA PRO A 397 22.14 9.50 -3.30
C PRO A 397 22.03 8.07 -3.82
N VAL A 398 21.48 7.92 -5.03
CA VAL A 398 21.43 6.67 -5.78
C VAL A 398 22.75 6.48 -6.50
N ILE A 399 23.45 5.37 -6.23
CA ILE A 399 24.62 4.94 -7.00
C ILE A 399 24.15 4.16 -8.22
N LEU A 400 24.55 4.61 -9.41
CA LEU A 400 24.16 3.96 -10.66
C LEU A 400 24.80 2.56 -10.77
N PRO A 401 24.08 1.53 -11.23
CA PRO A 401 24.57 0.15 -11.31
C PRO A 401 25.49 -0.10 -12.54
N GLY A 402 26.26 0.91 -12.95
CA GLY A 402 27.16 0.87 -14.09
C GLY A 402 27.70 2.25 -14.45
N PHE A 403 28.67 2.26 -15.37
CA PHE A 403 29.24 3.51 -15.89
C PHE A 403 28.22 4.27 -16.75
N ASP A 404 28.06 5.54 -16.43
CA ASP A 404 27.16 6.47 -17.10
C ASP A 404 27.80 7.19 -18.29
N ASP A 405 29.13 7.16 -18.39
CA ASP A 405 29.89 7.70 -19.53
C ASP A 405 31.02 6.76 -19.99
N PRO A 406 30.70 5.55 -20.49
CA PRO A 406 31.71 4.58 -20.93
C PRO A 406 32.48 5.05 -22.17
N ALA A 407 31.92 5.98 -22.95
CA ALA A 407 32.52 6.52 -24.17
C ALA A 407 33.21 7.89 -23.98
N HIS A 408 33.37 8.31 -22.71
CA HIS A 408 34.06 9.54 -22.33
C HIS A 408 33.53 10.82 -23.02
N TYR A 409 32.21 10.90 -23.25
CA TYR A 409 31.54 12.05 -23.83
C TYR A 409 31.80 13.34 -23.05
N ARG A 410 31.91 13.28 -21.71
CA ARG A 410 32.24 14.47 -20.89
C ARG A 410 33.62 15.04 -21.22
N ARG A 411 34.61 14.18 -21.50
CA ARG A 411 35.95 14.61 -21.91
C ARG A 411 35.91 15.28 -23.28
N ARG A 412 35.14 14.73 -24.23
CA ARG A 412 34.94 15.33 -25.55
C ARG A 412 34.29 16.70 -25.48
N ILE A 413 33.25 16.85 -24.66
CA ILE A 413 32.59 18.15 -24.44
C ILE A 413 33.59 19.17 -23.87
N ALA A 414 34.41 18.76 -22.89
CA ALA A 414 35.42 19.64 -22.31
C ALA A 414 36.55 20.02 -23.29
N ALA A 415 36.81 19.20 -24.31
CA ALA A 415 37.79 19.47 -25.36
C ALA A 415 37.31 20.47 -26.42
N GLY A 416 36.05 20.92 -26.36
CA GLY A 416 35.45 21.84 -27.32
C GLY A 416 34.77 21.11 -28.47
N VAL A 417 33.45 21.25 -28.56
CA VAL A 417 32.60 20.71 -29.64
C VAL A 417 31.58 21.76 -30.07
N SER A 418 30.97 21.60 -31.24
CA SER A 418 29.90 22.50 -31.67
C SER A 418 28.70 22.44 -30.73
N ALA A 419 27.89 23.50 -30.70
CA ALA A 419 26.69 23.54 -29.84
C ALA A 419 25.69 22.41 -30.14
N GLU A 420 25.56 22.03 -31.42
CA GLU A 420 24.70 20.92 -31.84
C GLU A 420 25.25 19.57 -31.37
N GLU A 421 26.56 19.34 -31.51
CA GLU A 421 27.20 18.13 -31.01
C GLU A 421 27.14 18.06 -29.48
N GLN A 422 27.33 19.18 -28.79
CA GLN A 422 27.20 19.27 -27.34
C GLN A 422 25.81 18.83 -26.86
N ARG A 423 24.73 19.32 -27.50
CA ARG A 423 23.35 18.92 -27.20
C ARG A 423 23.15 17.41 -27.41
N ARG A 424 23.66 16.86 -28.52
CA ARG A 424 23.58 15.43 -28.83
C ARG A 424 24.31 14.57 -27.80
N LEU A 425 25.51 14.98 -27.37
CA LEU A 425 26.28 14.26 -26.36
C LEU A 425 25.62 14.29 -24.98
N PHE A 426 25.06 15.43 -24.57
CA PHE A 426 24.28 15.52 -23.32
C PHE A 426 23.02 14.65 -23.35
N SER A 427 22.30 14.61 -24.48
CA SER A 427 21.15 13.72 -24.66
C SER A 427 21.55 12.24 -24.48
N LYS A 428 22.65 11.80 -25.10
CA LYS A 428 23.18 10.42 -24.93
C LYS A 428 23.54 10.10 -23.48
N LEU A 429 24.18 11.03 -22.76
CA LEU A 429 24.49 10.87 -21.34
C LEU A 429 23.21 10.76 -20.50
N GLY A 430 22.21 11.60 -20.78
CA GLY A 430 20.91 11.57 -20.12
C GLY A 430 20.20 10.23 -20.29
N SER A 431 20.06 9.76 -21.53
CA SER A 431 19.45 8.46 -21.82
C SER A 431 20.19 7.29 -21.16
N ARG A 432 21.53 7.37 -21.07
CA ARG A 432 22.32 6.35 -20.38
C ARG A 432 22.06 6.33 -18.87
N ILE A 433 21.98 7.50 -18.24
CA ILE A 433 21.65 7.60 -16.81
C ILE A 433 20.25 7.05 -16.56
N GLU A 434 19.27 7.42 -17.39
CA GLU A 434 17.90 6.95 -17.26
C GLU A 434 17.79 5.42 -17.39
N LEU A 435 18.48 4.82 -18.37
CA LEU A 435 18.57 3.37 -18.52
C LEU A 435 19.13 2.70 -17.25
N LEU A 436 20.18 3.29 -16.66
CA LEU A 436 20.79 2.78 -15.42
C LEU A 436 19.86 2.93 -14.22
N LEU A 437 19.04 3.99 -14.17
CA LEU A 437 18.03 4.19 -13.13
C LEU A 437 16.87 3.19 -13.27
N ARG A 438 16.38 2.93 -14.48
CA ARG A 438 15.36 1.89 -14.73
C ARG A 438 15.89 0.50 -14.36
N LYS A 439 17.16 0.20 -14.68
CA LYS A 439 17.84 -1.00 -14.20
C LYS A 439 17.92 -1.06 -12.67
N ALA A 440 18.23 0.07 -12.02
CA ALA A 440 18.30 0.16 -10.56
C ALA A 440 16.95 -0.10 -9.88
N ILE A 441 15.84 0.36 -10.49
CA ILE A 441 14.47 0.09 -10.06
C ILE A 441 14.17 -1.41 -10.15
N ALA A 442 14.44 -2.03 -11.30
CA ALA A 442 14.22 -3.47 -11.49
C ALA A 442 15.02 -4.31 -10.49
N GLN A 443 16.29 -3.94 -10.23
CA GLN A 443 17.15 -4.61 -9.25
C GLN A 443 16.70 -4.44 -7.79
N ALA A 444 15.79 -3.51 -7.51
CA ALA A 444 15.17 -3.33 -6.21
C ALA A 444 13.89 -4.18 -6.02
N GLY A 445 13.58 -5.07 -6.97
CA GLY A 445 12.40 -5.94 -6.92
C GLY A 445 11.11 -5.27 -7.42
N ILE A 446 11.20 -4.08 -8.01
CA ILE A 446 10.05 -3.42 -8.64
C ILE A 446 9.90 -3.96 -10.07
N PRO A 447 8.69 -4.38 -10.51
CA PRO A 447 8.49 -4.96 -11.84
C PRO A 447 9.02 -4.08 -12.97
N SER A 448 9.61 -4.70 -14.00
CA SER A 448 10.21 -3.99 -15.15
C SER A 448 9.20 -3.13 -15.91
N THR A 449 7.96 -3.60 -16.05
CA THR A 449 6.85 -2.86 -16.65
C THR A 449 6.60 -1.53 -15.93
N LEU A 450 6.68 -1.55 -14.60
CA LEU A 450 6.58 -0.37 -13.75
C LEU A 450 7.80 0.54 -13.89
N ALA A 451 8.98 -0.06 -13.96
CA ALA A 451 10.24 0.64 -14.15
C ALA A 451 10.27 1.39 -15.49
N GLU A 452 9.61 0.89 -16.53
CA GLU A 452 9.48 1.51 -17.86
C GLU A 452 8.44 2.65 -17.87
N GLN A 453 7.35 2.52 -17.12
CA GLN A 453 6.29 3.53 -17.02
C GLN A 453 6.62 4.68 -16.06
N ALA A 454 7.64 4.51 -15.21
CA ALA A 454 8.05 5.53 -14.26
C ALA A 454 8.56 6.81 -14.95
N GLU A 455 8.11 7.96 -14.45
CA GLU A 455 8.70 9.26 -14.76
C GLU A 455 9.84 9.53 -13.77
N ILE A 456 11.04 9.81 -14.29
CA ILE A 456 12.27 9.89 -13.50
C ILE A 456 12.91 11.26 -13.72
N GLU A 457 12.93 12.08 -12.66
CA GLU A 457 13.75 13.28 -12.59
C GLU A 457 15.03 12.95 -11.82
N TRP A 458 16.18 13.47 -12.27
CA TRP A 458 17.44 13.28 -11.57
C TRP A 458 18.31 14.53 -11.60
N ARG A 459 19.10 14.73 -10.53
CA ARG A 459 20.07 15.84 -10.43
C ARG A 459 21.18 15.51 -9.42
N ARG A 460 22.23 16.32 -9.36
CA ARG A 460 23.36 16.12 -8.41
C ARG A 460 23.11 16.70 -7.01
N SER A 461 22.15 17.60 -6.87
CA SER A 461 21.71 18.16 -5.59
C SER A 461 20.44 17.46 -5.07
N GLY A 462 20.23 17.46 -3.77
CA GLY A 462 19.02 16.90 -3.18
C GLY A 462 17.75 17.61 -3.64
N PHE A 463 16.64 16.89 -3.80
CA PHE A 463 15.31 17.44 -4.15
C PHE A 463 14.59 18.11 -2.97
N LEU A 464 14.95 17.72 -1.75
CA LEU A 464 14.39 18.24 -0.50
C LEU A 464 15.42 19.11 0.21
N ALA A 465 14.93 20.13 0.93
CA ALA A 465 15.78 20.93 1.81
C ALA A 465 16.48 20.04 2.84
N GLY A 466 17.75 20.31 3.15
CA GLY A 466 18.56 19.51 4.08
C GLY A 466 19.17 18.22 3.49
N VAL A 467 18.82 17.86 2.24
CA VAL A 467 19.56 16.82 1.50
C VAL A 467 20.80 17.44 0.86
N GLU A 468 21.96 16.93 1.25
CA GLU A 468 23.27 17.40 0.77
C GLU A 468 23.54 17.00 -0.69
N SER A 469 24.60 17.56 -1.27
CA SER A 469 25.11 17.11 -2.58
C SER A 469 25.56 15.66 -2.54
N VAL A 470 25.45 14.95 -3.68
CA VAL A 470 25.91 13.56 -3.85
C VAL A 470 27.37 13.31 -3.42
N SER A 471 28.21 14.35 -3.41
CA SER A 471 29.62 14.28 -3.01
C SER A 471 29.84 14.28 -1.50
N ALA A 472 28.86 14.73 -0.70
CA ALA A 472 28.97 14.81 0.76
C ALA A 472 28.78 13.44 1.45
N TYR A 473 28.19 12.48 0.74
CA TYR A 473 27.91 11.15 1.27
C TYR A 473 29.11 10.21 1.11
N GLY A 474 29.43 9.48 2.18
CA GLY A 474 30.38 8.37 2.13
C GLY A 474 29.88 7.23 1.25
N VAL A 475 30.78 6.60 0.51
CA VAL A 475 30.48 5.45 -0.37
C VAL A 475 31.46 4.30 -0.11
N PRO A 476 31.03 3.03 -0.21
CA PRO A 476 31.96 1.90 -0.21
C PRO A 476 33.00 2.03 -1.32
N ASP A 477 34.24 1.59 -1.07
CA ASP A 477 35.35 1.79 -2.02
C ASP A 477 35.10 1.15 -3.39
N HIS A 478 34.53 -0.06 -3.41
CA HIS A 478 34.17 -0.76 -4.64
C HIS A 478 33.07 -0.06 -5.46
N LEU A 479 32.37 0.92 -4.88
CA LEU A 479 31.34 1.72 -5.56
C LEU A 479 31.79 3.16 -5.89
N ARG A 480 32.99 3.57 -5.45
CA ARG A 480 33.48 4.94 -5.56
C ARG A 480 33.58 5.43 -7.00
N ALA A 481 33.85 4.52 -7.94
CA ALA A 481 33.98 4.81 -9.36
C ALA A 481 32.65 5.09 -10.07
N PHE A 482 31.51 4.71 -9.48
CA PHE A 482 30.21 4.89 -10.11
C PHE A 482 29.61 6.27 -9.82
N SER A 483 28.91 6.80 -10.82
CA SER A 483 28.21 8.07 -10.71
C SER A 483 27.03 7.99 -9.73
N ARG A 484 26.75 9.13 -9.13
CA ARG A 484 25.74 9.31 -8.08
C ARG A 484 24.77 10.40 -8.48
N VAL A 485 23.49 10.15 -8.25
CA VAL A 485 22.42 11.13 -8.50
C VAL A 485 21.38 11.08 -7.39
N HIS A 486 20.73 12.20 -7.13
CA HIS A 486 19.44 12.21 -6.47
C HIS A 486 18.35 12.01 -7.51
N VAL A 487 17.26 11.36 -7.12
CA VAL A 487 16.13 11.06 -8.00
C VAL A 487 14.81 11.46 -7.36
N ARG A 488 13.85 11.83 -8.20
CA ARG A 488 12.43 11.84 -7.89
C ARG A 488 11.74 10.95 -8.92
N ILE A 489 10.91 10.03 -8.44
CA ILE A 489 10.22 9.04 -9.25
C ILE A 489 8.72 9.22 -9.07
N THR A 490 7.99 9.37 -10.17
CA THR A 490 6.53 9.38 -10.19
C THR A 490 6.04 8.12 -10.87
N TRP A 491 5.26 7.33 -10.12
CA TRP A 491 4.68 6.08 -10.58
C TRP A 491 3.29 6.32 -11.18
N LYS A 492 3.07 5.75 -12.37
CA LYS A 492 1.82 5.84 -13.10
C LYS A 492 1.35 4.46 -13.55
N THR A 493 0.05 4.28 -13.69
CA THR A 493 -0.55 3.15 -14.39
C THR A 493 -0.46 3.36 -15.91
N ALA A 494 -0.77 2.32 -16.70
CA ALA A 494 -0.72 2.37 -18.16
C ALA A 494 -1.62 3.45 -18.80
N ASP A 495 -2.69 3.86 -18.10
CA ASP A 495 -3.60 4.94 -18.49
C ASP A 495 -3.12 6.34 -18.03
N GLY A 496 -1.94 6.44 -17.41
CA GLY A 496 -1.34 7.69 -16.92
C GLY A 496 -1.81 8.12 -15.52
N SER A 497 -2.71 7.37 -14.87
CA SER A 497 -3.18 7.70 -13.52
C SER A 497 -2.08 7.48 -12.46
N PRO A 498 -2.01 8.29 -11.38
CA PRO A 498 -1.03 8.09 -10.32
C PRO A 498 -1.20 6.72 -9.64
N MET A 499 -0.10 5.96 -9.54
CA MET A 499 -0.10 4.64 -8.92
C MET A 499 0.69 4.66 -7.63
N ARG A 500 0.06 4.30 -6.51
CA ARG A 500 0.75 4.26 -5.22
C ARG A 500 1.49 2.94 -5.03
N ILE A 501 2.79 3.03 -4.73
CA ILE A 501 3.64 1.89 -4.39
C ILE A 501 4.05 1.98 -2.92
N PRO A 502 3.97 0.88 -2.13
CA PRO A 502 4.45 0.86 -0.76
C PRO A 502 5.98 0.93 -0.66
N GLY A 503 6.48 1.57 0.40
CA GLY A 503 7.89 1.52 0.76
C GLY A 503 8.25 0.36 1.71
N PRO A 504 9.51 0.31 2.19
CA PRO A 504 10.61 1.22 1.85
C PRO A 504 11.13 1.03 0.42
N ILE A 505 11.31 2.13 -0.30
CA ILE A 505 11.94 2.13 -1.63
C ILE A 505 13.41 2.53 -1.48
N CYS A 506 14.30 1.64 -1.90
CA CYS A 506 15.73 1.90 -1.95
C CYS A 506 16.33 1.27 -3.21
N ILE A 507 16.97 2.07 -4.05
CA ILE A 507 17.42 1.66 -5.38
C ILE A 507 18.91 1.90 -5.60
N GLY A 508 19.46 1.23 -6.61
CA GLY A 508 20.85 1.40 -7.05
C GLY A 508 21.82 0.44 -6.37
N ALA A 509 23.10 0.56 -6.72
CA ALA A 509 24.16 -0.33 -6.25
C ALA A 509 24.44 -0.17 -4.74
N GLY A 510 24.12 1.00 -4.18
CA GLY A 510 24.33 1.34 -2.78
C GLY A 510 23.25 0.86 -1.81
N ARG A 511 22.17 0.21 -2.29
CA ARG A 511 20.96 -0.08 -1.50
C ARG A 511 21.17 -0.94 -0.25
N PHE A 512 22.26 -1.71 -0.18
CA PHE A 512 22.61 -2.52 0.99
C PHE A 512 23.51 -1.78 2.00
N TYR A 513 23.93 -0.55 1.69
CA TYR A 513 24.91 0.24 2.43
C TYR A 513 24.35 1.59 2.91
N GLY A 514 23.03 1.72 3.00
CA GLY A 514 22.35 2.95 3.45
C GLY A 514 22.17 4.03 2.37
N LEU A 515 22.47 3.73 1.11
CA LEU A 515 22.39 4.68 0.00
C LEU A 515 21.27 4.34 -0.98
N GLY A 516 20.71 5.36 -1.63
CA GLY A 516 19.61 5.22 -2.59
C GLY A 516 18.24 5.06 -1.94
N LEU A 517 18.09 5.39 -0.66
CA LEU A 517 16.82 5.46 0.06
C LEU A 517 15.95 6.63 -0.42
N LEU A 518 14.67 6.36 -0.65
CA LEU A 518 13.64 7.32 -1.03
C LEU A 518 12.58 7.46 0.07
N VAL A 519 11.87 8.59 0.03
CA VAL A 519 10.73 8.90 0.88
C VAL A 519 9.50 9.20 0.04
N GLY A 520 8.33 8.73 0.48
CA GLY A 520 7.08 8.93 -0.22
C GLY A 520 6.48 10.32 0.04
N ASP A 521 5.92 10.92 -0.99
CA ASP A 521 5.06 12.10 -0.84
C ASP A 521 3.64 11.68 -0.45
N GLU A 522 2.99 12.50 0.37
CA GLU A 522 1.66 12.20 0.92
C GLU A 522 0.54 12.18 -0.11
#